data_AF-A0A7Z1TP44-F1
#
_entry.id   AF-A0A7Z1TP44-F1
#
_cell.length_a   1.000
_cell.length_b   1.000
_cell.length_c   1.000
_cell.angle_alpha   90.00
_cell.angle_beta   90.00
_cell.angle_gamma   90.00
#
_symmetry.space_group_name_H-M   'P 1'
#
loop_
_entity.id
_entity.type
_entity.pdbx_description
1 polymer ?
#
loop_
_entity_poly.entity_id
_entity_poly.type
_entity_poly.pdbx_seq_one_letter_code
_entity_poly.pdbx_strand_id
1 'polypeptide(L)'
;MDNAMRSKLAAAFAVAVSRIEGSPECAALFAAFDADGVEMLVSSLYFPAPPARRGSTCRQAAAYTYVDKAPTFLCGGFSSMTDESASLVLVHEALHHAGLPESSSQPGSMSSAGINDAVQRACGLDVSKKAGRAE
;
A
#
# COMPACT_ATOMS: atom_id res chain seq x y z
N MET A 1 -16.64 5.28 4.75
CA MET A 1 -15.86 5.44 3.51
C MET A 1 -16.78 6.05 2.48
N ASP A 2 -16.38 7.15 1.84
CA ASP A 2 -17.18 7.77 0.79
C ASP A 2 -17.02 7.05 -0.57
N ASN A 3 -17.81 7.45 -1.57
CA ASN A 3 -17.81 6.80 -2.89
C ASN A 3 -16.49 7.00 -3.65
N ALA A 4 -15.82 8.16 -3.49
CA ALA A 4 -14.57 8.44 -4.16
C ALA A 4 -13.45 7.53 -3.64
N MET A 5 -13.34 7.39 -2.32
CA MET A 5 -12.39 6.48 -1.67
C MET A 5 -12.68 5.02 -2.02
N ARG A 6 -13.95 4.60 -2.04
CA ARG A 6 -14.33 3.24 -2.44
C ARG A 6 -13.95 2.93 -3.89
N SER A 7 -14.24 3.85 -4.81
CA SER A 7 -13.89 3.71 -6.22
C SER A 7 -12.38 3.63 -6.43
N LYS A 8 -11.62 4.53 -5.78
CA LYS A 8 -10.16 4.52 -5.82
C LYS A 8 -9.57 3.23 -5.24
N LEU A 9 -10.10 2.75 -4.10
CA LEU A 9 -9.69 1.47 -3.52
C LEU A 9 -9.89 0.33 -4.51
N ALA A 10 -11.05 0.21 -5.15
CA ALA A 10 -11.31 -0.84 -6.12
C ALA A 10 -10.34 -0.81 -7.32
N ALA A 11 -10.09 0.37 -7.89
CA ALA A 11 -9.15 0.53 -9.01
C ALA A 11 -7.71 0.18 -8.61
N ALA A 12 -7.22 0.75 -7.50
CA ALA A 12 -5.89 0.49 -6.98
C ALA A 12 -5.69 -0.98 -6.58
N PHE A 13 -6.71 -1.63 -6.03
CA PHE A 13 -6.68 -3.03 -5.64
C PHE A 13 -6.51 -3.93 -6.86
N ALA A 14 -7.26 -3.69 -7.94
CA ALA A 14 -7.12 -4.45 -9.18
C ALA A 14 -5.70 -4.33 -9.77
N VAL A 15 -5.12 -3.13 -9.74
CA VAL A 15 -3.72 -2.92 -10.16
C VAL A 15 -2.77 -3.68 -9.23
N ALA A 16 -2.96 -3.62 -7.92
CA ALA A 16 -2.09 -4.29 -6.94
C ALA A 16 -2.06 -5.82 -7.15
N VAL A 17 -3.23 -6.45 -7.27
CA VAL A 17 -3.35 -7.89 -7.57
C VAL A 17 -2.64 -8.22 -8.88
N SER A 18 -2.93 -7.48 -9.95
CA SER A 18 -2.30 -7.71 -11.25
C SER A 18 -0.77 -7.60 -11.19
N ARG A 19 -0.20 -6.69 -10.39
CA ARG A 19 1.26 -6.58 -10.23
C ARG A 19 1.85 -7.74 -9.43
N ILE A 20 1.19 -8.16 -8.36
CA ILE A 20 1.67 -9.29 -7.54
C ILE A 20 1.66 -10.58 -8.36
N GLU A 21 0.56 -10.87 -9.06
CA GLU A 21 0.45 -12.09 -9.88
C GLU A 21 1.36 -12.04 -11.13
N GLY A 22 1.54 -10.85 -11.69
CA GLY A 22 2.29 -10.65 -12.94
C GLY A 22 3.80 -10.50 -12.77
N SER A 23 4.31 -10.33 -11.55
CA SER A 23 5.74 -10.18 -11.27
C SER A 23 6.20 -11.10 -10.14
N PRO A 24 7.07 -12.10 -10.45
CA PRO A 24 7.68 -12.95 -9.43
C PRO A 24 8.47 -12.16 -8.38
N GLU A 25 9.10 -11.05 -8.75
CA GLU A 25 9.84 -10.19 -7.83
C GLU A 25 8.90 -9.50 -6.84
N CYS A 26 7.74 -9.03 -7.30
CA CYS A 26 6.71 -8.45 -6.44
C CYS A 26 6.16 -9.49 -5.45
N ALA A 27 5.84 -10.70 -5.93
CA ALA A 27 5.39 -11.80 -5.08
C ALA A 27 6.46 -12.20 -4.04
N ALA A 28 7.74 -12.19 -4.42
CA ALA A 28 8.86 -12.55 -3.54
C ALA A 28 9.01 -11.62 -2.32
N LEU A 29 8.49 -10.38 -2.38
CA LEU A 29 8.48 -9.48 -1.22
C LEU A 29 7.67 -10.07 -0.06
N PHE A 30 6.58 -10.78 -0.36
CA PHE A 30 5.72 -11.41 0.65
C PHE A 30 6.24 -12.77 1.09
N ALA A 31 6.85 -13.52 0.16
CA ALA A 31 7.43 -14.83 0.45
C ALA A 31 8.55 -14.77 1.52
N ALA A 32 9.23 -13.62 1.66
CA ALA A 32 10.20 -13.39 2.73
C ALA A 32 9.60 -13.46 4.15
N PHE A 33 8.27 -13.38 4.26
CA PHE A 33 7.49 -13.47 5.50
C PHE A 33 6.56 -14.69 5.51
N ASP A 34 6.83 -15.70 4.68
CA ASP A 34 5.99 -16.90 4.52
C ASP A 34 4.52 -16.56 4.16
N ALA A 35 4.30 -15.47 3.42
CA ALA A 35 2.97 -14.97 3.07
C ALA A 35 2.73 -14.95 1.55
N ASP A 36 1.46 -15.08 1.15
CA ASP A 36 0.99 -14.83 -0.22
C ASP A 36 0.48 -13.39 -0.36
N GLY A 37 1.00 -12.64 -1.33
CA GLY A 37 0.70 -11.21 -1.47
C GLY A 37 -0.75 -10.91 -1.83
N VAL A 38 -1.40 -11.77 -2.64
CA VAL A 38 -2.82 -11.58 -3.01
C VAL A 38 -3.70 -11.90 -1.81
N GLU A 39 -3.39 -12.97 -1.06
CA GLU A 39 -4.07 -13.30 0.17
C GLU A 39 -3.98 -12.17 1.21
N MET A 40 -2.82 -11.53 1.36
CA MET A 40 -2.66 -10.38 2.27
C MET A 40 -3.52 -9.19 1.85
N LEU A 41 -3.60 -8.89 0.55
CA LEU A 41 -4.49 -7.82 0.06
C LEU A 41 -5.97 -8.15 0.31
N VAL A 42 -6.40 -9.37 -0.01
CA VAL A 42 -7.81 -9.82 0.09
C VAL A 42 -8.27 -9.93 1.54
N SER A 43 -7.40 -10.41 2.44
CA SER A 43 -7.70 -10.55 3.87
C SER A 43 -7.62 -9.23 4.64
N SER A 44 -7.04 -8.19 4.06
CA SER A 44 -7.01 -6.84 4.65
C SER A 44 -8.41 -6.23 4.75
N LEU A 45 -8.70 -5.59 5.89
CA LEU A 45 -9.95 -4.91 6.16
C LEU A 45 -9.77 -3.40 6.01
N TYR A 46 -10.33 -2.82 4.95
CA TYR A 46 -10.14 -1.40 4.63
C TYR A 46 -11.17 -0.48 5.29
N PHE A 47 -10.70 0.44 6.13
CA PHE A 47 -11.51 1.42 6.83
C PHE A 47 -11.06 2.85 6.50
N PRO A 48 -11.97 3.85 6.55
CA PRO A 48 -11.52 5.23 6.59
C PRO A 48 -10.78 5.50 7.92
N ALA A 49 -9.68 6.23 7.87
CA ALA A 49 -8.96 6.61 9.09
C ALA A 49 -9.86 7.44 10.04
N PRO A 50 -9.85 7.14 11.36
CA PRO A 50 -10.69 7.85 12.33
C PRO A 50 -10.26 9.32 12.46
N PRO A 51 -11.18 10.25 12.81
CA PRO A 51 -10.87 11.67 12.90
C PRO A 51 -9.64 12.01 13.75
N ALA A 52 -9.44 11.31 14.88
CA ALA A 52 -8.30 11.51 15.78
C ALA A 52 -6.92 11.26 15.12
N ARG A 53 -6.85 10.48 14.04
CA ARG A 53 -5.60 10.18 13.30
C ARG A 53 -5.35 11.13 12.14
N ARG A 54 -6.31 12.00 11.79
CA ARG A 54 -6.21 12.92 10.65
C ARG A 54 -5.09 13.97 10.83
N GLY A 55 -4.90 14.46 12.04
CA GLY A 55 -3.88 15.48 12.36
C GLY A 55 -2.47 14.94 12.67
N SER A 56 -2.31 13.63 12.77
CA SER A 56 -1.04 12.97 13.10
C SER A 56 -0.62 12.05 11.95
N THR A 57 -0.92 10.76 12.02
CA THR A 57 -0.51 9.74 11.03
C THR A 57 -0.89 10.13 9.60
N CYS A 58 -2.13 10.56 9.37
CA CYS A 58 -2.61 10.92 8.03
C CYS A 58 -2.10 12.25 7.49
N ARG A 59 -1.30 13.01 8.26
CA ARG A 59 -0.64 14.21 7.74
C ARG A 59 0.49 13.85 6.78
N GLN A 60 1.10 12.67 6.98
CA GLN A 60 2.29 12.23 6.27
C GLN A 60 2.07 10.94 5.47
N ALA A 61 0.99 10.21 5.73
CA ALA A 61 0.69 8.93 5.10
C ALA A 61 -0.65 8.94 4.34
N ALA A 62 -0.73 8.12 3.30
CA ALA A 62 -1.95 7.89 2.53
C ALA A 62 -2.79 6.73 3.12
N ALA A 63 -2.16 5.81 3.83
CA ALA A 63 -2.81 4.77 4.61
C ALA A 63 -1.91 4.40 5.80
N TYR A 64 -2.38 3.52 6.68
CA TYR A 64 -1.54 2.85 7.66
C TYR A 64 -2.17 1.52 8.10
N THR A 65 -1.31 0.59 8.46
CA THR A 65 -1.64 -0.76 8.93
C THR A 65 -0.72 -1.08 10.09
N TYR A 66 -1.27 -1.71 11.13
CA TYR A 66 -0.42 -2.20 12.21
C TYR A 66 0.17 -3.54 11.80
N VAL A 67 1.44 -3.76 12.13
CA VAL A 67 2.15 -5.00 11.79
C VAL A 67 1.37 -6.23 12.30
N ASP A 68 1.24 -7.26 11.46
CA ASP A 68 0.47 -8.49 11.72
C ASP A 68 -1.03 -8.26 12.01
N LYS A 69 -1.61 -7.15 11.55
CA LYS A 69 -3.04 -6.84 11.72
C LYS A 69 -3.70 -6.59 10.37
N ALA A 70 -4.83 -7.27 10.17
CA ALA A 70 -5.66 -7.12 8.97
C ALA A 70 -6.24 -5.69 8.74
N PRO A 71 -6.57 -4.87 9.76
CA PRO A 71 -7.14 -3.54 9.51
C PRO A 71 -6.14 -2.55 8.88
N THR A 72 -6.46 -2.11 7.67
CA THR A 72 -5.79 -1.01 6.96
C THR A 72 -6.67 0.23 6.96
N PHE A 73 -6.12 1.36 7.39
CA PHE A 73 -6.85 2.62 7.51
C PHE A 73 -6.43 3.59 6.42
N LEU A 74 -7.35 3.92 5.51
CA LEU A 74 -7.14 4.84 4.40
C LEU A 74 -7.32 6.30 4.84
N CYS A 75 -6.31 7.11 4.58
CA CYS A 75 -6.33 8.55 4.85
C CYS A 75 -6.98 9.32 3.70
N GLY A 76 -7.38 10.57 3.96
CA GLY A 76 -8.15 11.37 2.99
C GLY A 76 -7.44 11.59 1.66
N GLY A 77 -6.11 11.70 1.65
CA GLY A 77 -5.33 11.90 0.42
C GLY A 77 -5.30 10.69 -0.52
N PHE A 78 -5.66 9.49 -0.04
CA PHE A 78 -5.65 8.27 -0.84
C PHE A 78 -6.56 8.38 -2.07
N SER A 79 -7.76 8.96 -1.92
CA SER A 79 -8.75 9.05 -3.01
C SER A 79 -8.31 9.93 -4.18
N SER A 80 -7.38 10.86 -3.95
CA SER A 80 -6.84 11.77 -4.98
C SER A 80 -5.59 11.24 -5.70
N MET A 81 -5.09 10.06 -5.35
CA MET A 81 -3.89 9.47 -5.96
C MET A 81 -4.18 8.89 -7.36
N THR A 82 -3.13 8.70 -8.17
CA THR A 82 -3.23 7.82 -9.35
C THR A 82 -3.45 6.37 -8.91
N ASP A 83 -3.95 5.52 -9.80
CA ASP A 83 -4.21 4.11 -9.47
C ASP A 83 -2.91 3.37 -9.14
N GLU A 84 -1.80 3.69 -9.81
CA GLU A 84 -0.47 3.13 -9.52
C GLU A 84 0.07 3.58 -8.16
N SER A 85 -0.10 4.85 -7.81
CA SER A 85 0.39 5.36 -6.52
C SER A 85 -0.45 4.81 -5.36
N ALA A 86 -1.77 4.73 -5.55
CA ALA A 86 -2.65 4.09 -4.58
C ALA A 86 -2.37 2.58 -4.47
N SER A 87 -2.10 1.90 -5.59
CA SER A 87 -1.74 0.48 -5.62
C SER A 87 -0.45 0.22 -4.85
N LEU A 88 0.57 1.06 -5.03
CA LEU A 88 1.81 1.01 -4.24
C LEU A 88 1.51 1.07 -2.75
N VAL A 89 0.67 2.01 -2.33
CA VAL A 89 0.27 2.14 -0.92
C VAL A 89 -0.40 0.85 -0.46
N LEU A 90 -1.34 0.27 -1.22
CA LEU A 90 -1.98 -0.98 -0.83
C LEU A 90 -1.00 -2.15 -0.67
N VAL A 91 -0.03 -2.30 -1.58
CA VAL A 91 1.00 -3.34 -1.49
C VAL A 91 1.91 -3.10 -0.28
N HIS A 92 2.29 -1.84 -0.03
CA HIS A 92 3.04 -1.45 1.17
C HIS A 92 2.28 -1.86 2.44
N GLU A 93 1.01 -1.48 2.55
CA GLU A 93 0.19 -1.81 3.71
C GLU A 93 0.00 -3.32 3.89
N ALA A 94 -0.14 -4.07 2.78
CA ALA A 94 -0.22 -5.52 2.82
C ALA A 94 1.08 -6.17 3.32
N LEU A 95 2.26 -5.56 3.08
CA LEU A 95 3.52 -6.05 3.64
C LEU A 95 3.56 -5.86 5.17
N HIS A 96 2.97 -4.78 5.71
CA HIS A 96 2.80 -4.65 7.15
C HIS A 96 1.88 -5.72 7.71
N HIS A 97 0.77 -6.01 7.03
CA HIS A 97 -0.12 -7.11 7.41
C HIS A 97 0.60 -8.48 7.36
N ALA A 98 1.51 -8.67 6.41
CA ALA A 98 2.39 -9.84 6.31
C ALA A 98 3.49 -9.92 7.39
N GLY A 99 3.70 -8.84 8.17
CA GLY A 99 4.63 -8.83 9.28
C GLY A 99 5.90 -8.00 9.08
N LEU A 100 6.04 -7.26 7.97
CA LEU A 100 7.17 -6.35 7.78
C LEU A 100 7.04 -5.13 8.71
N PRO A 101 7.96 -4.89 9.66
CA PRO A 101 7.91 -3.69 10.48
C PRO A 101 8.49 -2.46 9.75
N GLU A 102 7.89 -1.30 9.98
CA GLU A 102 8.48 -0.02 9.56
C GLU A 102 9.40 0.54 10.65
N SER A 103 10.70 0.55 10.40
CA SER A 103 11.68 1.22 11.28
C SER A 103 12.99 1.48 10.53
N SER A 104 13.61 2.63 10.82
CA SER A 104 14.93 2.99 10.29
C SER A 104 16.08 2.50 11.16
N SER A 105 15.81 1.94 12.34
CA SER A 105 16.83 1.62 13.35
C SER A 105 16.84 0.17 13.83
N GLN A 106 15.91 -0.67 13.37
CA GLN A 106 15.83 -2.07 13.79
C GLN A 106 16.38 -3.02 12.71
N PRO A 107 17.18 -4.04 13.10
CA PRO A 107 17.55 -5.10 12.17
C PRO A 107 16.31 -5.83 11.65
N GLY A 108 16.23 -6.03 10.32
CA GLY A 108 15.09 -6.70 9.68
C GLY A 108 13.87 -5.81 9.43
N SER A 109 13.90 -4.53 9.79
CA SER A 109 12.88 -3.56 9.39
C SER A 109 13.30 -2.77 8.15
N MET A 110 12.31 -2.14 7.51
CA MET A 110 12.56 -1.19 6.43
C MET A 110 11.93 0.16 6.78
N SER A 111 12.54 1.26 6.31
CA SER A 111 11.88 2.56 6.40
C SER A 111 10.73 2.65 5.40
N SER A 112 9.77 3.55 5.60
CA SER A 112 8.67 3.75 4.64
C SER A 112 9.15 3.95 3.21
N ALA A 113 10.18 4.80 3.05
CA ALA A 113 10.82 5.06 1.76
C ALA A 113 11.47 3.79 1.18
N GLY A 114 12.14 3.00 2.03
CA GLY A 114 12.72 1.73 1.61
C GLY A 114 11.68 0.72 1.13
N ILE A 115 10.54 0.62 1.83
CA ILE A 115 9.42 -0.26 1.43
C ILE A 115 8.85 0.21 0.09
N ASN A 116 8.56 1.51 -0.04
CA ASN A 116 8.06 2.10 -1.28
C ASN A 116 9.01 1.82 -2.45
N ASP A 117 10.31 2.02 -2.25
CA ASP A 117 11.33 1.74 -3.26
C ASP A 117 11.39 0.26 -3.66
N ALA A 118 11.28 -0.65 -2.68
CA ALA A 118 11.25 -2.08 -2.95
C ALA A 118 10.00 -2.48 -3.74
N VAL A 119 8.83 -1.99 -3.33
CA VAL A 119 7.55 -2.21 -4.02
C VAL A 119 7.58 -1.64 -5.44
N GLN A 120 8.07 -0.41 -5.65
CA GLN A 120 8.14 0.19 -6.98
C GLN A 120 8.99 -0.63 -7.94
N ARG A 121 10.20 -1.03 -7.49
CA ARG A 121 11.12 -1.82 -8.32
C ARG A 121 10.58 -3.21 -8.59
N ALA A 122 10.13 -3.91 -7.56
CA ALA A 122 9.66 -5.28 -7.67
C ALA A 122 8.36 -5.37 -8.46
N CYS A 123 7.41 -4.47 -8.21
CA CYS A 123 6.07 -4.51 -8.79
C CYS A 123 5.92 -3.67 -10.07
N GLY A 124 6.98 -2.97 -10.51
CA GLY A 124 6.95 -2.13 -11.71
C GLY A 124 5.97 -0.96 -11.62
N LEU A 125 5.81 -0.38 -10.42
CA LEU A 125 4.91 0.74 -10.17
C LEU A 125 5.67 2.07 -10.36
N ASP A 126 5.43 2.75 -11.48
CA ASP A 126 6.03 4.06 -11.78
C ASP A 126 5.14 5.20 -11.25
N VAL A 127 5.43 5.66 -10.04
CA VAL A 127 4.74 6.81 -9.43
C VAL A 127 5.27 8.17 -9.90
N SER A 128 6.30 8.18 -10.75
CA SER A 128 6.90 9.41 -11.30
C SER A 128 6.21 9.89 -12.57
N LYS A 129 5.42 9.03 -13.24
CA LYS A 129 4.51 9.43 -14.31
C LYS A 129 3.40 10.31 -13.73
N LYS A 130 3.66 11.61 -13.69
CA LYS A 130 2.61 12.63 -13.61
C LYS A 130 1.51 12.24 -14.58
N ALA A 131 0.27 12.21 -14.09
CA ALA A 131 -0.93 12.14 -14.93
C ALA A 131 -0.72 13.07 -16.13
N GLY A 132 -0.70 12.49 -17.33
CA GLY A 132 -0.41 13.23 -18.54
C GLY A 132 -1.24 14.50 -18.59
N ARG A 133 -0.58 15.64 -18.87
CA ARG A 133 -1.29 16.77 -19.46
C ARG A 133 -2.01 16.21 -20.68
N ALA A 134 -3.34 16.27 -20.66
CA ALA A 134 -4.11 16.19 -21.90
C ALA A 134 -3.62 17.32 -22.80
N GLU A 135 -3.07 16.96 -23.97
CA GLU A 135 -2.98 17.86 -25.13
C GLU A 135 -4.31 17.83 -25.87
#